data_AF-A0A9D7FC63-F1
#
_entry.id   AF-A0A9D7FC63-F1
#
_cell.length_a   1.000
_cell.length_b   1.000
_cell.length_c   1.000
_cell.angle_alpha   90.00
_cell.angle_beta   90.00
_cell.angle_gamma   90.00
#
_symmetry.space_group_name_H-M   'P 1'
#
loop_
_entity.id
_entity.type
_entity.pdbx_description
1 polymer ?
#
loop_
_entity_poly.entity_id
_entity_poly.type
_entity_poly.pdbx_seq_one_letter_code
_entity_poly.pdbx_strand_id
1 'polypeptide(L)'
;MPVQAAMVTIIADRESDIYEEWARVPDERTHLLTRACRDRTLAAGDKLYAWIDAQPAQGTHCFDVPARPGKRSAHQARWTYALGVSRFGVPPPARTKRTAAD
;
A
#
# COMPACT_ATOMS: atom_id res chain seq x y z
N MET A 1 -29.53 -0.96 -21.58
CA MET A 1 -28.25 -1.68 -21.43
C MET A 1 -27.46 -1.01 -20.31
N PRO A 2 -27.05 -1.71 -19.24
CA PRO A 2 -26.23 -1.10 -18.21
C PRO A 2 -24.85 -0.76 -18.80
N VAL A 3 -24.39 0.47 -18.59
CA VAL A 3 -23.04 0.90 -18.96
C VAL A 3 -22.10 0.44 -17.84
N GLN A 4 -21.08 -0.33 -18.19
CA GLN A 4 -20.05 -0.78 -17.25
C GLN A 4 -18.79 0.05 -17.41
N ALA A 5 -18.15 0.41 -16.29
CA ALA A 5 -16.87 1.10 -16.30
C ALA A 5 -15.78 0.22 -16.96
N ALA A 6 -14.98 0.77 -17.88
CA ALA A 6 -13.90 0.03 -18.53
C ALA A 6 -12.81 -0.42 -17.52
N MET A 7 -12.50 0.44 -16.55
CA MET A 7 -11.48 0.25 -15.51
C MET A 7 -11.96 0.91 -14.21
N VAL A 8 -11.62 0.33 -13.07
CA VAL A 8 -11.92 0.87 -11.73
C VAL A 8 -10.63 1.01 -10.94
N THR A 9 -10.34 2.21 -10.42
CA THR A 9 -9.23 2.42 -9.47
C THR A 9 -9.80 2.54 -8.06
N ILE A 10 -9.42 1.62 -7.19
CA ILE A 10 -9.79 1.58 -5.78
C ILE A 10 -8.67 2.25 -4.99
N ILE A 11 -9.02 3.27 -4.21
CA ILE A 11 -8.09 4.01 -3.36
C ILE A 11 -8.49 3.75 -1.91
N ALA A 12 -7.57 3.20 -1.14
CA ALA A 12 -7.84 2.74 0.21
C ALA A 12 -6.77 3.19 1.22
N ASP A 13 -7.17 3.38 2.47
CA ASP A 13 -6.30 3.79 3.56
C ASP A 13 -5.54 2.61 4.18
N ARG A 14 -4.89 2.84 5.32
CA ARG A 14 -4.00 1.84 5.94
C ARG A 14 -4.77 0.65 6.52
N GLU A 15 -6.04 0.84 6.83
CA GLU A 15 -6.95 -0.16 7.38
C GLU A 15 -7.28 -1.23 6.34
N SER A 16 -7.22 -0.87 5.06
CA SER A 16 -7.50 -1.76 3.94
C SER A 16 -6.28 -2.60 3.52
N ASP A 17 -5.10 -2.37 4.10
CA ASP A 17 -3.89 -3.17 3.83
C ASP A 17 -3.94 -4.58 4.46
N ILE A 18 -4.91 -5.39 4.03
CA ILE A 18 -5.20 -6.77 4.43
C ILE A 18 -4.87 -7.75 3.30
N TYR A 19 -4.70 -9.03 3.58
CA TYR A 19 -4.30 -9.99 2.55
C TYR A 19 -5.41 -10.22 1.51
N GLU A 20 -6.66 -10.22 1.95
CA GLU A 20 -7.83 -10.50 1.12
C GLU A 20 -8.03 -9.47 0.02
N GLU A 21 -7.74 -8.19 0.30
CA GLU A 21 -7.83 -7.12 -0.69
C GLU A 21 -6.84 -7.38 -1.82
N TRP A 22 -5.55 -7.54 -1.50
CA TRP A 22 -4.51 -7.85 -2.49
C TRP A 22 -4.67 -9.19 -3.20
N ALA A 23 -5.30 -10.19 -2.56
CA ALA A 23 -5.46 -11.53 -3.13
C ALA A 23 -6.70 -11.67 -4.02
N ARG A 24 -7.73 -10.84 -3.83
CA ARG A 24 -9.04 -11.03 -4.49
C ARG A 24 -9.47 -9.87 -5.38
N VAL A 25 -9.01 -8.66 -5.07
CA VAL A 25 -9.47 -7.46 -5.77
C VAL A 25 -8.73 -7.28 -7.10
N PRO A 26 -7.38 -7.35 -7.18
CA PRO A 26 -6.69 -7.11 -8.43
C PRO A 26 -7.08 -8.09 -9.54
N ASP A 27 -7.53 -7.55 -10.66
CA ASP A 27 -7.84 -8.26 -11.91
C ASP A 27 -7.48 -7.40 -13.12
N GLU A 28 -7.91 -7.79 -14.33
CA GLU A 28 -7.62 -7.08 -15.57
C GLU A 28 -8.29 -5.70 -15.68
N ARG A 29 -9.24 -5.37 -14.80
CA ARG A 29 -10.08 -4.17 -14.85
C ARG A 29 -10.11 -3.39 -13.55
N THR A 30 -9.22 -3.72 -12.62
CA THR A 30 -9.13 -3.08 -11.32
C THR A 30 -7.68 -2.71 -10.99
N HIS A 31 -7.50 -1.46 -10.59
CA HIS A 31 -6.27 -0.99 -9.97
C HIS A 31 -6.52 -0.82 -8.47
N LEU A 32 -5.57 -1.28 -7.65
CA LEU A 32 -5.60 -1.10 -6.21
C LEU A 32 -4.47 -0.16 -5.77
N LEU A 33 -4.83 0.95 -5.13
CA LEU A 33 -3.92 1.91 -4.52
C LEU A 33 -4.21 2.00 -3.02
N THR A 34 -3.44 1.24 -2.24
CA THR A 34 -3.61 1.16 -0.79
C THR A 34 -2.40 1.74 -0.06
N ARG A 35 -2.63 2.51 1.00
CA ARG A 35 -1.54 2.95 1.89
C ARG A 35 -1.00 1.75 2.66
N ALA A 36 0.25 1.39 2.44
CA ALA A 36 0.89 0.30 3.18
C ALA A 36 0.87 0.53 4.70
N CYS A 37 0.47 -0.50 5.43
CA CYS A 37 0.53 -0.62 6.89
C CYS A 37 1.39 -1.82 7.32
N ARG A 38 1.57 -2.81 6.45
CA ARG A 38 2.30 -4.06 6.70
C ARG A 38 3.61 -4.09 5.92
N ASP A 39 4.67 -4.55 6.58
CA ASP A 39 5.95 -4.81 5.93
C ASP A 39 5.91 -6.16 5.18
N ARG A 40 5.31 -6.10 3.99
CA ARG A 40 5.03 -7.26 3.15
C ARG A 40 6.32 -7.83 2.56
N THR A 41 6.35 -9.15 2.38
CA THR A 41 7.43 -9.82 1.66
C THR A 41 7.14 -9.73 0.16
N LEU A 42 8.11 -9.23 -0.61
CA LEU A 42 8.08 -9.21 -2.06
C LEU A 42 8.43 -10.59 -2.62
N ALA A 43 8.07 -10.85 -3.88
CA ALA A 43 8.31 -12.16 -4.50
C ALA A 43 9.81 -12.52 -4.57
N ALA A 44 10.69 -11.51 -4.59
CA ALA A 44 12.14 -11.69 -4.55
C ALA A 44 12.68 -12.05 -3.16
N GLY A 45 11.85 -12.04 -2.11
CA GLY A 45 12.23 -12.33 -0.72
C GLY A 45 12.48 -11.09 0.13
N ASP A 46 12.69 -9.92 -0.49
CA ASP A 46 12.90 -8.66 0.21
C ASP A 46 11.65 -8.18 0.97
N LYS A 47 11.88 -7.32 1.97
CA LYS A 47 10.82 -6.61 2.69
C LYS A 47 10.47 -5.30 2.01
N LEU A 48 9.17 -4.99 1.91
CA LEU A 48 8.64 -3.84 1.18
C LEU A 48 9.33 -2.53 1.58
N TYR A 49 9.47 -2.27 2.88
CA TYR A 49 10.04 -1.00 3.35
C TYR A 49 11.54 -0.90 3.06
N ALA A 50 12.31 -1.95 3.38
CA ALA A 50 13.74 -1.98 3.07
C ALA A 50 13.99 -1.89 1.55
N TRP A 51 13.14 -2.54 0.75
CA TRP A 51 13.25 -2.54 -0.70
C TRP A 51 12.95 -1.17 -1.30
N ILE A 52 11.92 -0.44 -0.82
CA ILE A 52 11.62 0.91 -1.33
C ILE A 52 12.66 1.94 -0.86
N ASP A 53 13.19 1.80 0.36
CA ASP A 53 14.25 2.67 0.90
C ASP A 53 15.57 2.53 0.14
N ALA A 54 15.82 1.36 -0.46
CA ALA A 54 16.97 1.12 -1.32
C ALA A 54 16.84 1.71 -2.72
N GLN A 55 15.64 2.18 -3.12
CA GLN A 55 15.44 2.79 -4.43
C GLN A 55 15.99 4.22 -4.46
N PRO A 56 16.53 4.66 -5.62
CA PRO A 56 16.98 6.03 -5.76
C PRO A 56 15.80 6.99 -5.57
N ALA A 57 16.07 8.12 -4.91
CA ALA A 57 15.11 9.21 -4.83
C ALA A 57 14.76 9.68 -6.25
N GLN A 58 13.46 9.70 -6.56
CA GLN A 58 12.95 10.06 -7.88
C GLN A 58 12.52 11.52 -7.95
N GLY A 59 12.32 12.16 -6.81
CA GLY A 59 11.93 13.55 -6.77
C GLY A 59 11.74 14.07 -5.36
N THR A 60 11.57 15.39 -5.27
CA THR A 60 11.23 16.08 -4.03
C THR A 60 10.13 17.08 -4.31
N HIS A 61 9.11 17.08 -3.46
CA HIS A 61 7.97 17.97 -3.55
C HIS A 61 7.85 18.80 -2.27
N CYS A 62 7.68 20.11 -2.40
CA CYS A 62 7.37 20.99 -1.29
C CYS A 62 5.88 21.33 -1.29
N PHE A 63 5.24 21.32 -0.13
CA PHE A 63 3.84 21.71 -0.02
C PHE A 63 3.57 22.43 1.31
N ASP A 64 2.64 23.36 1.28
CA ASP A 64 2.22 24.09 2.46
C ASP A 64 1.32 23.23 3.32
N VAL A 65 1.64 23.23 4.60
CA VAL A 65 0.98 22.42 5.59
C VAL A 65 0.24 23.37 6.54
N PRO A 66 -1.10 23.34 6.57
CA PRO A 66 -1.88 24.32 7.31
C PRO A 66 -1.72 24.13 8.82
N ALA A 67 -1.94 25.23 9.55
CA ALA A 67 -1.99 25.22 11.00
C ALA A 67 -3.13 24.32 11.50
N ARG A 68 -2.89 23.64 12.62
CA ARG A 68 -3.91 22.98 13.44
C ARG A 68 -3.85 23.60 14.84
N PRO A 69 -4.86 24.39 15.25
CA PRO A 69 -4.86 25.07 16.54
C PRO A 69 -4.51 24.11 17.69
N GLY A 70 -3.61 24.55 18.57
CA GLY A 70 -3.13 23.76 19.72
C GLY A 70 -2.25 22.55 19.40
N LYS A 71 -1.95 22.27 18.12
CA LYS A 71 -1.17 21.09 17.73
C LYS A 71 0.03 21.40 16.84
N ARG A 72 -0.12 22.30 15.86
CA ARG A 72 0.92 22.55 14.85
C ARG A 72 0.72 23.90 14.15
N SER A 73 1.79 24.68 13.99
CA SER A 73 1.77 25.90 13.17
C SER A 73 1.78 25.58 11.66
N ALA A 74 1.39 26.55 10.86
CA ALA A 74 1.57 26.48 9.41
C ALA A 74 3.07 26.47 9.08
N HIS A 75 3.48 25.62 8.15
CA HIS A 75 4.86 25.52 7.68
C HIS A 75 4.89 24.88 6.29
N GLN A 76 6.02 24.99 5.60
CA GLN A 76 6.27 24.23 4.38
C GLN A 76 6.88 22.87 4.74
N ALA A 77 6.30 21.79 4.22
CA ALA A 77 6.88 20.46 4.29
C ALA A 77 7.60 20.13 2.99
N ARG A 78 8.70 19.38 3.11
CA ARG A 78 9.43 18.79 1.99
C ARG A 78 9.30 17.28 2.04
N TRP A 79 8.91 16.68 0.94
CA TRP A 79 8.75 15.24 0.80
C TRP A 79 9.59 14.73 -0.36
N THR A 80 10.56 13.88 -0.06
CA THR A 80 11.35 13.14 -1.05
C THR A 80 10.73 11.75 -1.20
N TYR A 81 10.58 11.30 -2.45
CA TYR A 81 9.95 10.02 -2.73
C TYR A 81 10.81 9.18 -3.69
N ALA A 82 10.69 7.87 -3.51
CA ALA A 82 11.23 6.88 -4.43
C ALA A 82 10.07 6.07 -5.02
N LEU A 83 10.30 5.51 -6.20
CA LEU A 83 9.35 4.66 -6.91
C LEU A 83 10.07 3.40 -7.35
N GLY A 84 9.38 2.29 -7.33
CA GLY A 84 9.86 1.04 -7.88
C GLY A 84 8.70 0.14 -8.31
N VAL A 85 9.02 -0.83 -9.15
CA VAL A 85 8.09 -1.89 -9.54
C VAL A 85 8.60 -3.22 -8.99
N SER A 86 7.78 -3.90 -8.20
CA SER A 86 8.06 -5.25 -7.72
C SER A 86 6.80 -6.09 -7.74
N ARG A 87 6.99 -7.40 -7.70
CA ARG A 87 5.90 -8.36 -7.53
C ARG A 87 5.69 -8.58 -6.04
N PHE A 88 4.46 -8.44 -5.59
CA PHE A 88 4.09 -8.88 -4.24
C PHE A 88 4.26 -10.39 -4.12
N GLY A 89 4.89 -10.84 -3.04
CA GLY A 89 4.76 -12.23 -2.61
C GLY A 89 3.41 -12.37 -1.95
N VAL A 90 2.46 -13.08 -2.57
CA VAL A 90 1.16 -13.37 -1.94
C VAL A 90 1.11 -14.84 -1.54
N PRO A 91 1.80 -15.28 -0.46
CA PRO A 91 1.41 -16.53 0.17
C PRO A 91 0.20 -16.28 1.08
N PRO A 92 -0.81 -17.18 1.08
CA PRO A 92 -1.97 -17.09 1.96
C PRO A 92 -1.55 -17.18 3.43
N PRO A 93 -2.40 -16.75 4.39
CA PRO A 93 -2.19 -17.10 5.79
C PRO A 93 -2.07 -18.62 5.90
N ALA A 94 -1.01 -19.11 6.54
CA ALA A 94 -0.91 -20.53 6.88
C ALA A 94 -2.14 -20.91 7.70
N ARG A 95 -2.88 -21.93 7.24
CA ARG A 95 -3.99 -22.50 8.01
C ARG A 95 -3.45 -22.95 9.36
N THR A 96 -3.86 -22.31 10.46
CA THR A 96 -3.74 -22.93 11.78
C THR A 96 -4.63 -24.17 11.74
N LYS A 97 -4.02 -25.36 11.75
CA LYS A 97 -4.78 -26.57 12.07
C LYS A 97 -5.32 -26.33 13.48
N ARG A 98 -6.64 -26.21 13.66
CA ARG A 98 -7.23 -26.46 14.97
C ARG A 98 -6.82 -27.88 15.33
N THR A 99 -5.89 -28.03 16.28
CA THR A 99 -5.79 -29.29 17.01
C THR A 99 -7.11 -29.43 17.73
N ALA A 100 -7.92 -30.40 17.29
CA ALA A 100 -8.97 -30.92 18.15
C ALA A 100 -8.26 -31.47 19.38
N ALA A 101 -8.49 -30.82 20.52
CA ALA A 101 -8.12 -31.32 21.83
C ALA A 101 -9.28 -30.98 22.77
N ASP A 102 -9.97 -32.05 23.15
CA ASP A 102 -10.89 -32.31 24.27
C ASP A 102 -12.23 -31.56 24.34
#